data_AF-A0A958NFC3-F1
#
_entry.id   AF-A0A958NFC3-F1
#
_cell.length_a   1.000
_cell.length_b   1.000
_cell.length_c   1.000
_cell.angle_alpha   90.00
_cell.angle_beta   90.00
_cell.angle_gamma   90.00
#
_symmetry.space_group_name_H-M   'P 1'
#
loop_
_entity.id
_entity.type
_entity.pdbx_description
1 polymer ?
#
loop_
_entity_poly.entity_id
_entity_poly.type
_entity_poly.pdbx_seq_one_letter_code
_entity_poly.pdbx_strand_id
1 'polypeptide(L)'
;MVTLGTFDGVHVGHKKILERLITTSRKRNFRSVLITFSPHPRLVLQTNQNDLKLLNTLDEKIELLDHSGLDNLIIHPFTQEFSRLSYTAFVR
;
A
#
# COMPACT_ATOMS: atom_id res chain seq x y z
N MET A 1 -2.55 11.46 -8.29
CA MET A 1 -3.35 10.22 -8.48
C MET A 1 -2.88 9.22 -7.45
N VAL A 2 -3.81 8.50 -6.81
CA VAL A 2 -3.53 7.67 -5.63
C VAL A 2 -3.97 6.24 -5.90
N THR A 3 -3.22 5.27 -5.37
CA THR A 3 -3.68 3.89 -5.15
C THR A 3 -3.43 3.48 -3.70
N LEU A 4 -4.16 2.47 -3.24
CA LEU A 4 -4.14 1.97 -1.86
C LEU A 4 -4.04 0.45 -1.87
N GLY A 5 -3.20 -0.12 -1.01
CA GLY A 5 -3.15 -1.57 -0.82
C GLY A 5 -2.00 -2.04 0.07
N THR A 6 -1.95 -3.34 0.36
CA THR A 6 -0.90 -3.92 1.21
C THR A 6 0.44 -4.09 0.48
N PHE A 7 0.39 -4.33 -0.85
CA PHE A 7 1.55 -4.45 -1.74
C PHE A 7 2.63 -5.45 -1.25
N ASP A 8 2.22 -6.45 -0.47
CA ASP A 8 3.13 -7.50 0.00
C ASP A 8 3.67 -8.33 -1.18
N GLY A 9 4.98 -8.58 -1.21
CA GLY A 9 5.65 -9.28 -2.32
C GLY A 9 5.84 -8.48 -3.61
N VAL A 10 5.18 -7.32 -3.78
CA VAL A 10 5.21 -6.48 -5.00
C VAL A 10 5.18 -7.32 -6.31
N HIS A 11 4.31 -8.34 -6.34
CA HIS A 11 4.24 -9.31 -7.44
C HIS A 11 3.75 -8.69 -8.76
N VAL A 12 3.68 -9.48 -9.85
CA VAL A 12 3.27 -9.01 -11.19
C VAL A 12 1.96 -8.19 -11.19
N GLY A 13 0.93 -8.64 -10.46
CA GLY A 13 -0.31 -7.87 -10.31
C GLY A 13 -0.10 -6.46 -9.73
N HIS A 14 0.67 -6.33 -8.64
CA HIS A 14 1.03 -5.04 -8.06
C HIS A 14 1.80 -4.16 -9.05
N LYS A 15 2.77 -4.73 -9.77
CA LYS A 15 3.54 -4.01 -10.79
C LYS A 15 2.63 -3.43 -11.89
N LYS A 16 1.63 -4.19 -12.34
CA LYS A 16 0.65 -3.69 -13.34
C LYS A 16 -0.19 -2.53 -12.83
N ILE A 17 -0.60 -2.56 -11.55
CA ILE A 17 -1.32 -1.44 -10.92
C ILE A 17 -0.42 -0.19 -10.84
N LEU A 18 0.84 -0.36 -10.43
CA LEU A 18 1.81 0.74 -10.35
C LEU A 18 2.11 1.33 -11.73
N GLU A 19 2.38 0.50 -12.73
CA GLU A 19 2.60 0.92 -14.12
C GLU A 19 1.44 1.79 -14.63
N ARG A 20 0.19 1.37 -14.35
CA ARG A 20 -1.00 2.12 -14.75
C ARG A 20 -1.12 3.44 -14.00
N LEU A 21 -0.90 3.43 -12.67
CA LEU A 21 -0.92 4.62 -11.84
C LEU A 21 0.10 5.66 -12.33
N ILE A 22 1.34 5.24 -12.51
CA ILE A 22 2.46 6.10 -12.93
C ILE A 22 2.21 6.64 -14.33
N THR A 23 1.86 5.79 -15.29
CA THR A 23 1.58 6.23 -16.67
C THR A 23 0.42 7.21 -16.72
N THR A 24 -0.65 6.97 -15.97
CA THR A 24 -1.86 7.82 -15.99
C THR A 24 -1.62 9.15 -15.28
N SER A 25 -0.90 9.13 -14.16
CA SER A 25 -0.53 10.34 -13.42
C SER A 25 0.34 11.27 -14.26
N ARG A 26 1.39 10.75 -14.91
CA ARG A 26 2.26 11.49 -15.83
C ARG A 26 1.49 12.11 -17.00
N LYS A 27 0.60 11.34 -17.65
CA LYS A 27 -0.26 11.84 -18.74
C LYS A 27 -1.14 13.03 -18.33
N ARG A 28 -1.50 13.14 -17.06
CA ARG A 28 -2.33 14.21 -16.50
C ARG A 28 -1.54 15.24 -15.71
N ASN A 29 -0.21 15.19 -15.77
CA ASN A 29 0.68 16.06 -15.00
C ASN A 29 0.39 16.03 -13.48
N PHE A 30 0.07 14.86 -12.94
CA PHE A 30 -0.12 14.61 -11.51
C PHE A 30 1.00 13.77 -10.94
N ARG A 31 1.22 13.88 -9.62
CA ARG A 31 2.07 12.95 -8.85
C ARG A 31 1.38 11.61 -8.64
N SER A 32 2.12 10.53 -8.71
CA SER A 32 1.71 9.17 -8.32
C SER A 32 1.95 8.93 -6.84
N VAL A 33 0.95 8.38 -6.14
CA VAL A 33 1.03 8.10 -4.70
C VAL A 33 0.54 6.68 -4.43
N LEU A 34 1.34 5.89 -3.72
CA LEU A 34 0.90 4.64 -3.12
C LEU A 34 0.75 4.85 -1.61
N ILE A 35 -0.44 4.57 -1.10
CA ILE A 35 -0.66 4.42 0.34
C ILE A 35 -0.65 2.92 0.67
N THR A 36 0.23 2.53 1.57
CA THR A 36 0.30 1.17 2.12
C THR A 36 0.25 1.22 3.64
N PHE A 37 0.27 0.04 4.27
CA PHE A 37 -0.02 -0.12 5.69
C PHE A 37 1.10 -0.85 6.41
N SER A 38 1.39 -0.42 7.63
CA SER A 38 2.22 -1.15 8.59
C SER A 38 1.66 -0.96 10.01
N PRO A 39 1.48 -2.03 10.82
CA PRO A 39 1.63 -3.44 10.45
C PRO A 39 0.62 -3.86 9.38
N HIS A 40 0.82 -5.03 8.78
CA HIS A 40 -0.10 -5.55 7.77
C HIS A 40 -1.53 -5.67 8.36
N PRO A 41 -2.61 -5.24 7.67
CA PRO A 41 -3.96 -5.19 8.24
C PRO A 41 -4.43 -6.50 8.87
N ARG A 42 -4.07 -7.64 8.27
CA ARG A 42 -4.38 -8.97 8.83
C ARG A 42 -3.77 -9.23 10.21
N LEU A 43 -2.60 -8.68 10.53
CA LEU A 43 -1.99 -8.82 11.87
C LEU A 43 -2.80 -8.08 12.95
N VAL A 44 -3.49 -7.01 12.56
CA VAL A 44 -4.31 -6.20 13.46
C VAL A 44 -5.71 -6.77 13.61
N LEU A 45 -6.27 -7.28 12.50
CA LEU A 45 -7.65 -7.76 12.46
C LEU A 45 -7.83 -9.21 12.90
N GLN A 46 -6.79 -10.04 12.81
CA GLN A 46 -6.88 -11.47 13.16
C GLN A 46 -6.37 -11.72 14.58
N THR A 47 -7.12 -12.52 15.34
CA THR A 47 -6.77 -12.95 16.70
C THR A 47 -5.61 -13.96 16.72
N ASN A 48 -5.45 -14.75 15.66
CA ASN A 48 -4.38 -15.74 15.52
C ASN A 48 -3.30 -15.21 14.58
N GLN A 49 -2.37 -14.43 15.14
CA GLN A 49 -1.30 -13.77 14.37
C GLN A 49 -0.27 -14.75 13.78
N ASN A 50 -0.20 -15.98 14.29
CA ASN A 50 0.89 -16.94 14.01
C ASN A 50 0.87 -17.55 12.58
N ASP A 51 -0.22 -17.41 11.83
CA ASP A 51 -0.33 -18.01 10.49
C ASP A 51 0.03 -17.06 9.35
N LEU A 52 0.17 -15.75 9.61
CA LEU A 52 0.49 -14.80 8.56
C LEU A 52 2.00 -14.76 8.32
N LYS A 53 2.41 -15.29 7.16
CA LYS A 53 3.76 -15.13 6.63
C LYS A 53 3.74 -14.03 5.58
N LEU A 54 4.44 -12.94 5.86
CA LEU A 54 4.64 -11.86 4.89
C LEU A 54 5.73 -12.26 3.90
N LEU A 55 5.57 -11.88 2.64
CA LEU A 55 6.56 -12.14 1.61
C LEU A 55 7.78 -11.22 1.76
N ASN A 56 7.57 -10.01 2.28
CA ASN A 56 8.64 -9.06 2.55
C ASN A 56 8.51 -8.40 3.91
N THR A 57 9.65 -7.98 4.45
CA THR A 57 9.69 -6.97 5.52
C THR A 57 9.22 -5.61 4.99
N LEU A 58 8.99 -4.65 5.89
CA LEU A 58 8.64 -3.29 5.47
C LEU A 58 9.77 -2.66 4.65
N ASP A 59 11.02 -2.84 5.07
CA ASP A 59 12.19 -2.26 4.42
C ASP A 59 12.41 -2.86 3.03
N GLU A 60 12.31 -4.18 2.89
CA GLU A 60 12.36 -4.87 1.59
C GLU A 60 11.24 -4.37 0.66
N LYS A 61 10.03 -4.16 1.19
CA LYS A 61 8.92 -3.61 0.39
C LYS A 61 9.21 -2.18 -0.06
N ILE A 62 9.79 -1.34 0.79
CA ILE A 62 10.20 0.02 0.43
C ILE A 62 11.23 -0.03 -0.71
N GLU A 63 12.26 -0.87 -0.58
CA GLU A 63 13.31 -1.04 -1.58
C GLU A 63 12.76 -1.52 -2.94
N LEU A 64 11.84 -2.49 -2.92
CA LEU A 64 11.15 -2.97 -4.13
C LEU A 64 10.33 -1.88 -4.82
N LEU A 65 9.75 -0.96 -4.05
CA LEU A 65 8.90 0.12 -4.56
C LEU A 65 9.70 1.34 -5.00
N ASP A 66 10.88 1.58 -4.43
CA ASP A 66 11.76 2.71 -4.79
C ASP A 66 12.12 2.69 -6.28
N HIS A 67 12.37 1.48 -6.81
CA HIS A 67 12.70 1.25 -8.22
C HIS A 67 11.50 1.34 -9.18
N SER A 68 10.27 1.54 -8.67
CA SER A 68 9.06 1.51 -9.52
C SER A 68 8.83 2.82 -10.31
N GLY A 69 9.47 3.92 -9.93
CA GLY A 69 9.24 5.25 -10.52
C GLY A 69 7.99 5.96 -9.99
N LEU A 70 7.48 5.51 -8.85
CA LEU A 70 6.45 6.15 -8.04
C LEU A 70 6.99 7.47 -7.45
N ASP A 71 6.17 8.52 -7.38
CA ASP A 71 6.62 9.80 -6.81
C ASP A 71 6.59 9.80 -5.27
N ASN A 72 5.62 9.14 -4.65
CA ASN A 72 5.44 9.15 -3.20
C ASN A 72 4.92 7.81 -2.68
N LEU A 73 5.61 7.25 -1.69
CA LEU A 73 5.16 6.12 -0.88
C LEU A 73 4.75 6.62 0.51
N ILE A 74 3.51 6.37 0.90
CA ILE A 74 2.99 6.68 2.24
C ILE A 74 2.75 5.36 2.97
N ILE A 75 3.39 5.21 4.13
CA ILE A 75 3.18 4.07 5.03
C ILE A 75 2.29 4.56 6.17
N HIS A 76 1.02 4.17 6.12
CA HIS A 76 0.06 4.56 7.14
C HIS A 76 0.00 3.52 8.27
N PRO A 77 0.01 3.93 9.55
CA PRO A 77 -0.22 3.03 10.67
C PRO A 77 -1.59 2.36 10.56
N PHE A 78 -1.65 1.03 10.44
CA PHE A 78 -2.93 0.33 10.49
C PHE A 78 -3.24 -0.04 11.93
N THR A 79 -4.29 0.55 12.48
CA THR A 79 -4.73 0.32 13.87
C THR A 79 -6.16 -0.23 13.90
N GLN A 80 -6.55 -0.78 15.04
CA GLN A 80 -7.93 -1.25 15.27
C GLN A 80 -8.94 -0.10 15.20
N GLU A 81 -8.53 1.12 15.55
CA GLU A 81 -9.34 2.34 15.43
C GLU A 81 -9.48 2.73 13.95
N PHE A 82 -8.37 2.77 13.22
CA PHE A 82 -8.37 3.06 11.79
C PHE A 82 -9.24 2.08 11.01
N SER A 83 -9.20 0.78 11.35
CA SER A 83 -10.01 -0.24 10.70
C SER A 83 -11.52 -0.09 10.94
N ARG A 84 -11.94 0.73 11.92
CA ARG A 84 -13.33 0.99 12.27
C ARG A 84 -13.87 2.28 11.67
N LEU A 85 -13.04 3.03 10.94
CA LEU A 85 -13.50 4.21 10.22
C LEU A 85 -14.59 3.80 9.22
N SER A 86 -15.67 4.58 9.19
CA SER A 86 -16.65 4.44 8.12
C SER A 86 -16.03 4.83 6.78
N TYR A 87 -16.56 4.30 5.68
CA TYR A 87 -16.11 4.67 4.34
C TYR A 87 -16.07 6.20 4.14
N THR A 88 -17.11 6.91 4.59
CA THR A 88 -17.18 8.37 4.47
C THR A 88 -16.11 9.08 5.29
N ALA A 89 -15.81 8.60 6.50
CA ALA A 89 -14.74 9.17 7.33
C ALA A 89 -13.35 8.87 6.75
N PHE A 90 -13.19 7.73 6.07
CA PHE A 90 -11.92 7.37 5.41
C PHE A 90 -11.64 8.21 4.15
N VAL A 91 -12.67 8.59 3.39
CA VAL A 91 -12.50 9.32 2.11
C VAL A 91 -12.46 10.86 2.28
N ARG A 92 -12.97 11.40 3.39
CA ARG A 92 -12.95 12.83 3.70
C ARG A 92 -11.58 13.28 4.17
#